data_AF-A0A7H5ERV2-F1
#
_entry.id   AF-A0A7H5ERV2-F1
#
_cell.length_a   1.000
_cell.length_b   1.000
_cell.length_c   1.000
_cell.angle_alpha   90.00
_cell.angle_beta   90.00
_cell.angle_gamma   90.00
#
_symmetry.space_group_name_H-M   'P 1'
#
loop_
_entity.id
_entity.type
_entity.pdbx_description
1 polymer ?
#
loop_
_entity_poly.entity_id
_entity_poly.type
_entity_poly.pdbx_seq_one_letter_code
_entity_poly.pdbx_strand_id
1 'polypeptide(L)'
;MAREFWDYFYVGLQLILFMLYALDSYPVVLAVIPPVAWGGLFLAILGAVVSVLGLVQLDKSLTPFPTPRKEGELIQHGVYRWARHPIYAGILFFAFGYALWSASATRLVMAGMLLILFFFKSRYEEKMLEEQYGEYRDYRRKTGRFGPWIKS
;
A
#
# COMPACT_ATOMS: atom_id res chain seq x y z
N MET A 1 -5.35 -7.38 20.68
CA MET A 1 -4.12 -8.18 20.74
C MET A 1 -2.97 -7.32 21.25
N ALA A 2 -1.93 -7.94 21.84
CA ALA A 2 -0.66 -7.25 22.07
C ALA A 2 0.08 -7.14 20.72
N ARG A 3 0.87 -6.09 20.52
CA ARG A 3 1.67 -5.95 19.31
C ARG A 3 2.77 -6.99 19.29
N GLU A 4 2.95 -7.64 18.17
CA GLU A 4 4.00 -8.64 18.00
C GLU A 4 5.27 -8.03 17.41
N PHE A 5 6.40 -8.74 17.54
CA PHE A 5 7.66 -8.36 16.90
C PHE A 5 7.50 -8.05 15.40
N TRP A 6 6.66 -8.82 14.71
CA TRP A 6 6.40 -8.68 13.28
C TRP A 6 5.75 -7.34 12.92
N ASP A 7 4.93 -6.75 13.80
CA ASP A 7 4.35 -5.42 13.58
C ASP A 7 5.45 -4.36 13.41
N TYR A 8 6.42 -4.37 14.32
CA TYR A 8 7.54 -3.43 14.31
C TYR A 8 8.49 -3.70 13.16
N PHE A 9 8.75 -4.97 12.84
CA PHE A 9 9.60 -5.35 11.71
C PHE A 9 9.06 -4.79 10.39
N TYR A 10 7.78 -5.03 10.08
CA TYR A 10 7.19 -4.54 8.84
C TYR A 10 7.15 -3.02 8.75
N VAL A 11 6.81 -2.33 9.85
CA VAL A 11 6.78 -0.86 9.89
C VAL A 11 8.19 -0.29 9.77
N GLY A 12 9.18 -0.85 10.48
CA GLY A 12 10.57 -0.41 10.40
C GLY A 12 11.14 -0.56 9.00
N LEU A 13 10.95 -1.73 8.37
CA LEU A 13 11.38 -1.98 7.00
C LEU A 13 10.68 -1.05 6.00
N GLN A 14 9.39 -0.78 6.20
CA GLN A 14 8.63 0.18 5.38
C GLN A 14 9.22 1.60 5.49
N LEU A 15 9.52 2.08 6.70
CA LEU A 15 10.09 3.41 6.92
C LEU A 15 11.49 3.53 6.31
N ILE A 16 12.31 2.48 6.41
CA ILE A 16 13.62 2.44 5.75
C ILE A 16 13.46 2.54 4.24
N LEU A 17 12.55 1.75 3.63
CA LEU A 17 12.32 1.83 2.19
C LEU A 17 11.77 3.20 1.75
N PHE A 18 10.90 3.83 2.54
CA PHE A 18 10.43 5.19 2.25
C PHE A 18 11.55 6.22 2.32
N MET A 19 12.42 6.12 3.34
CA MET A 19 13.56 7.00 3.48
C MET A 19 14.53 6.84 2.31
N LEU A 20 14.86 5.59 1.94
CA LEU A 20 15.71 5.30 0.78
C LEU A 20 15.09 5.81 -0.53
N TYR A 21 13.78 5.66 -0.70
CA TYR A 21 13.06 6.14 -1.88
C TYR A 21 13.08 7.67 -1.99
N ALA A 22 12.89 8.36 -0.87
CA ALA A 22 12.90 9.83 -0.80
C ALA A 22 14.30 10.41 -0.98
N LEU A 23 15.33 9.75 -0.43
CA LEU A 23 16.72 10.18 -0.46
C LEU A 23 17.50 9.74 -1.71
N ASP A 24 16.83 9.15 -2.71
CA ASP A 24 17.46 8.78 -4.00
C ASP A 24 18.06 10.01 -4.69
N SER A 25 19.32 10.29 -4.35
CA SER A 25 20.09 11.48 -4.70
C SER A 25 20.96 11.26 -5.94
N TYR A 26 21.18 10.00 -6.32
CA TYR A 26 21.96 9.58 -7.48
C TYR A 26 21.14 8.59 -8.33
N PRO A 27 20.04 9.04 -8.95
CA PRO A 27 19.19 8.16 -9.74
C PRO A 27 19.97 7.64 -10.94
N VAL A 28 19.92 6.32 -11.16
CA VAL A 28 20.27 5.76 -12.46
C VAL A 28 19.15 6.18 -13.42
N VAL A 29 19.47 7.15 -14.29
CA VAL A 29 18.49 7.77 -15.19
C VAL A 29 18.16 6.84 -16.34
N LEU A 30 16.88 6.55 -16.51
CA LEU A 30 16.33 5.80 -17.63
C LEU A 30 15.94 6.75 -18.77
N ALA A 31 16.06 6.26 -20.01
CA ALA A 31 15.45 6.94 -21.14
C ALA A 31 13.94 6.66 -21.15
N VAL A 32 13.16 7.56 -20.55
CA VAL A 32 11.69 7.50 -20.53
C VAL A 32 11.13 8.51 -21.52
N ILE A 33 10.29 8.06 -22.46
CA ILE A 33 9.65 8.97 -23.41
C ILE A 33 8.60 9.86 -22.71
N PRO A 34 8.39 11.11 -23.15
CA PRO A 34 7.51 12.05 -22.46
C PRO A 34 6.09 11.51 -22.17
N PRO A 35 5.40 10.80 -23.07
CA PRO A 35 4.08 10.24 -22.77
C PRO A 35 4.07 9.27 -21.58
N VAL A 36 5.13 8.47 -21.43
CA VAL A 36 5.27 7.52 -20.31
C VAL A 36 5.54 8.27 -19.01
N ALA A 37 6.35 9.32 -19.03
CA ALA A 37 6.62 10.15 -17.85
C ALA A 37 5.33 10.85 -17.35
N TRP A 38 4.55 11.43 -18.26
CA TRP A 38 3.26 12.06 -17.91
C TRP A 38 2.21 11.04 -17.43
N GLY A 39 2.16 9.86 -18.06
CA GLY A 39 1.35 8.75 -17.57
C GLY A 39 1.75 8.29 -16.16
N GLY A 40 3.05 8.26 -15.89
CA GLY A 40 3.62 8.00 -14.56
C GLY A 40 3.19 9.04 -13.53
N LEU A 41 3.27 10.34 -13.86
CA LEU A 41 2.81 11.41 -12.97
C LEU A 41 1.33 11.31 -12.67
N PHE A 42 0.50 11.07 -13.69
CA PHE A 42 -0.92 10.87 -13.53
C PHE A 42 -1.23 9.68 -12.60
N LEU A 43 -0.55 8.56 -12.80
CA LEU A 43 -0.66 7.38 -11.93
C LEU A 43 -0.25 7.71 -10.48
N ALA A 44 0.80 8.51 -10.32
CA ALA A 44 1.27 8.88 -8.99
C ALA A 44 0.25 9.74 -8.23
N ILE A 45 -0.32 10.75 -8.91
CA ILE A 45 -1.37 11.59 -8.35
C ILE A 45 -2.59 10.74 -7.98
N LEU A 46 -3.02 9.83 -8.86
CA LEU A 46 -4.13 8.94 -8.60
C LEU A 46 -3.86 8.05 -7.37
N GLY A 47 -2.65 7.49 -7.26
CA GLY A 47 -2.22 6.71 -6.10
C GLY A 47 -2.26 7.50 -4.79
N ALA A 48 -1.80 8.75 -4.82
CA ALA A 48 -1.86 9.65 -3.67
C ALA A 48 -3.31 9.93 -3.25
N VAL A 49 -4.20 10.22 -4.19
CA VAL A 49 -5.64 10.44 -3.92
C VAL A 49 -6.27 9.20 -3.30
N VAL A 50 -6.04 8.01 -3.85
CA VAL A 50 -6.58 6.75 -3.30
C VAL A 50 -6.06 6.50 -1.88
N SER A 51 -4.78 6.81 -1.63
CA SER A 51 -4.16 6.67 -0.30
C SER A 51 -4.82 7.59 0.72
N VAL A 52 -5.04 8.86 0.36
CA VAL A 52 -5.69 9.85 1.23
C VAL A 52 -7.14 9.45 1.50
N LEU A 53 -7.89 9.01 0.48
CA LEU A 53 -9.27 8.54 0.66
C LEU A 53 -9.33 7.31 1.59
N GLY A 54 -8.40 6.38 1.47
CA GLY A 54 -8.31 5.22 2.37
C GLY A 54 -8.01 5.64 3.81
N LEU A 55 -7.09 6.57 4.01
CA LEU A 55 -6.75 7.11 5.34
C LEU A 55 -7.95 7.80 5.99
N VAL A 56 -8.67 8.63 5.23
CA VAL A 56 -9.86 9.34 5.73
C VAL A 56 -11.00 8.37 6.07
N GLN A 57 -11.18 7.30 5.29
CA GLN A 57 -12.23 6.30 5.55
C GLN A 57 -11.93 5.38 6.73
N LEU A 58 -10.66 5.15 7.08
CA LEU A 58 -10.31 4.37 8.26
C LEU A 58 -10.63 5.10 9.56
N ASP A 59 -10.52 6.43 9.59
CA ASP A 59 -10.80 7.29 10.76
C ASP A 59 -10.29 6.65 12.08
N LYS A 60 -11.20 6.20 12.97
CA LYS A 60 -10.88 5.58 14.27
C LYS A 60 -10.22 4.20 14.18
N SER A 61 -10.38 3.50 13.07
CA SER A 61 -9.75 2.20 12.78
C SER A 61 -8.31 2.35 12.28
N LEU A 62 -7.80 3.57 12.04
CA LEU A 62 -6.47 3.79 11.50
C LEU A 62 -5.36 3.31 12.46
N THR A 63 -4.49 2.45 11.94
CA THR A 63 -3.27 1.99 12.60
C THR A 63 -2.16 1.81 11.56
N PRO A 64 -0.92 2.25 11.84
CA PRO A 64 0.21 1.97 10.96
C PRO A 64 0.71 0.51 11.10
N PHE A 65 0.29 -0.17 12.16
CA PHE A 65 0.67 -1.54 12.47
C PHE A 65 -0.32 -2.54 11.87
N PRO A 66 0.15 -3.70 11.39
CA PRO A 66 -0.71 -4.79 10.92
C PRO A 66 -1.77 -5.24 11.92
N THR A 67 -1.46 -5.23 13.22
CA THR A 67 -2.46 -5.53 14.25
C THR A 67 -3.63 -4.54 14.21
N PRO A 68 -4.88 -4.98 13.94
CA PRO A 68 -6.05 -4.13 13.98
C PRO A 68 -6.30 -3.58 15.39
N ARG A 69 -6.91 -2.38 15.46
CA ARG A 69 -7.33 -1.79 16.74
C ARG A 69 -8.43 -2.64 17.35
N LYS A 70 -8.35 -2.91 18.66
CA LYS A 70 -9.36 -3.72 19.37
C LYS A 70 -10.79 -3.19 19.22
N GLU A 71 -10.95 -1.87 19.16
CA GLU A 71 -12.24 -1.18 19.04
C GLU A 71 -12.51 -0.69 17.61
N GLY A 72 -11.68 -1.09 16.63
CA GLY A 72 -11.88 -0.71 15.24
C GLY A 72 -13.03 -1.49 14.61
N GLU A 73 -13.69 -0.88 13.62
CA GLU A 73 -14.67 -1.54 12.76
C GLU A 73 -14.03 -1.97 11.43
N LEU A 74 -14.55 -3.06 10.84
CA LEU A 74 -14.13 -3.49 9.52
C LEU A 74 -14.79 -2.61 8.44
N ILE A 75 -13.98 -1.77 7.80
CA ILE A 75 -14.46 -0.87 6.74
C ILE A 75 -14.51 -1.62 5.40
N GLN A 76 -15.71 -1.68 4.79
CA GLN A 76 -15.93 -2.38 3.50
C GLN A 76 -16.53 -1.47 2.40
N HIS A 77 -16.70 -0.17 2.68
CA HIS A 77 -17.31 0.80 1.77
C HIS A 77 -16.28 1.78 1.18
N GLY A 78 -16.69 2.63 0.24
CA GLY A 78 -15.78 3.61 -0.37
C GLY A 78 -14.66 2.95 -1.18
N VAL A 79 -13.40 3.34 -0.95
CA VAL A 79 -12.25 2.73 -1.65
C VAL A 79 -12.01 1.29 -1.20
N TYR A 80 -12.44 0.95 0.02
CA TYR A 80 -12.39 -0.42 0.55
C TYR A 80 -13.36 -1.38 -0.16
N ARG A 81 -14.33 -0.88 -0.94
CA ARG A 81 -15.15 -1.74 -1.81
C ARG A 81 -14.34 -2.34 -2.96
N TRP A 82 -13.26 -1.67 -3.38
CA TRP A 82 -12.49 -2.02 -4.58
C TRP A 82 -11.19 -2.77 -4.26
N ALA A 83 -10.59 -2.50 -3.11
CA ALA A 83 -9.39 -3.17 -2.62
C ALA A 83 -9.46 -3.32 -1.09
N ARG A 84 -8.97 -4.44 -0.55
CA ARG A 84 -8.86 -4.63 0.91
C ARG A 84 -7.76 -3.78 1.54
N HIS A 85 -6.73 -3.47 0.75
CA HIS A 85 -5.59 -2.65 1.15
C HIS A 85 -5.42 -1.46 0.19
N PRO A 86 -6.39 -0.53 0.11
CA PRO A 86 -6.38 0.57 -0.87
C PRO A 86 -5.24 1.55 -0.61
N ILE A 87 -4.83 1.76 0.65
CA ILE A 87 -3.68 2.61 0.98
C ILE A 87 -2.38 2.00 0.44
N TYR A 88 -2.17 0.68 0.61
CA TYR A 88 -0.98 0.02 0.07
C TYR A 88 -0.96 0.08 -1.46
N ALA A 89 -2.11 -0.14 -2.11
CA ALA A 89 -2.24 0.01 -3.55
C ALA A 89 -1.93 1.45 -4.01
N GLY A 90 -2.46 2.44 -3.31
CA GLY A 90 -2.21 3.85 -3.60
C GLY A 90 -0.74 4.25 -3.44
N ILE A 91 -0.06 3.78 -2.38
CA ILE A 91 1.38 4.00 -2.18
C ILE A 91 2.18 3.33 -3.30
N LEU A 92 1.80 2.13 -3.74
CA LEU A 92 2.48 1.45 -4.86
C LEU A 92 2.29 2.20 -6.17
N PHE A 93 1.07 2.67 -6.47
CA PHE A 93 0.82 3.50 -7.66
C PHE A 93 1.60 4.81 -7.61
N PHE A 94 1.68 5.44 -6.45
CA PHE A 94 2.56 6.59 -6.23
C PHE A 94 4.03 6.25 -6.51
N ALA A 95 4.55 5.20 -5.88
CA ALA A 95 5.96 4.82 -6.00
C ALA A 95 6.36 4.42 -7.42
N PHE A 96 5.53 3.65 -8.13
CA PHE A 96 5.79 3.29 -9.53
C PHE A 96 5.60 4.49 -10.46
N GLY A 97 4.54 5.27 -10.30
CA GLY A 97 4.26 6.44 -11.13
C GLY A 97 5.34 7.51 -11.02
N TYR A 98 5.79 7.81 -9.80
CA TYR A 98 6.84 8.77 -9.55
C TYR A 98 8.22 8.26 -10.01
N ALA A 99 8.48 6.95 -9.92
CA ALA A 99 9.69 6.35 -10.49
C ALA A 99 9.76 6.55 -12.02
N LEU A 100 8.63 6.38 -12.73
CA LEU A 100 8.55 6.62 -14.18
C LEU A 100 8.68 8.10 -14.52
N TRP A 101 8.00 8.98 -13.78
CA TRP A 101 8.06 10.42 -14.02
C TRP A 101 9.46 11.00 -13.77
N SER A 102 10.12 10.57 -12.70
CA SER A 102 11.50 10.96 -12.38
C SER A 102 12.56 10.17 -13.15
N ALA A 103 12.14 9.22 -14.00
CA ALA A 103 12.99 8.33 -14.79
C ALA A 103 14.09 7.63 -13.94
N SER A 104 13.81 7.30 -12.68
CA SER A 104 14.79 6.68 -11.78
C SER A 104 14.61 5.15 -11.73
N ALA A 105 15.60 4.42 -12.23
CA ALA A 105 15.63 2.95 -12.09
C ALA A 105 15.74 2.54 -10.62
N THR A 106 16.48 3.31 -9.81
CA THR A 106 16.63 3.08 -8.36
C THR A 106 15.27 3.11 -7.68
N ARG A 107 14.45 4.14 -7.95
CA ARG A 107 13.08 4.23 -7.42
C ARG A 107 12.18 3.10 -7.93
N LEU A 108 12.38 2.64 -9.16
CA LEU A 108 11.62 1.52 -9.71
C LEU A 108 11.92 0.22 -8.96
N VAL A 109 13.19 -0.05 -8.66
CA VAL A 109 13.59 -1.20 -7.83
C VAL A 109 13.02 -1.09 -6.43
N MET A 110 13.11 0.09 -5.79
CA MET A 110 12.54 0.33 -4.47
C MET A 110 11.01 0.17 -4.45
N ALA A 111 10.32 0.60 -5.50
CA ALA A 111 8.87 0.37 -5.66
C ALA A 111 8.55 -1.14 -5.77
N GLY A 112 9.40 -1.92 -6.46
CA GLY A 112 9.34 -3.38 -6.49
C GLY A 112 9.55 -4.01 -5.10
N MET A 113 10.51 -3.51 -4.32
CA MET A 113 10.73 -3.97 -2.94
C MET A 113 9.52 -3.64 -2.04
N LEU A 114 8.93 -2.44 -2.19
CA LEU A 114 7.70 -2.06 -1.49
C LEU A 114 6.52 -2.97 -1.86
N LEU A 115 6.40 -3.39 -3.13
CA LEU A 115 5.37 -4.34 -3.56
C LEU A 115 5.51 -5.66 -2.81
N ILE A 116 6.73 -6.21 -2.75
CA ILE A 116 7.02 -7.45 -2.03
C ILE A 116 6.71 -7.27 -0.53
N LEU A 117 7.17 -6.17 0.07
CA LEU A 117 6.91 -5.86 1.47
C LEU A 117 5.41 -5.80 1.77
N PHE A 118 4.64 -5.03 1.01
CA PHE A 118 3.21 -4.90 1.23
C PHE A 118 2.46 -6.18 0.95
N PHE A 119 2.93 -7.04 0.04
CA PHE A 119 2.33 -8.35 -0.15
C PHE A 119 2.45 -9.26 1.08
N PHE A 120 3.62 -9.27 1.73
CA PHE A 120 3.80 -10.04 2.98
C PHE A 120 3.12 -9.36 4.17
N LYS A 121 3.25 -8.04 4.30
CA LYS A 121 2.63 -7.25 5.37
C LYS A 121 1.11 -7.39 5.34
N SER A 122 0.49 -7.24 4.18
CA SER A 122 -0.96 -7.42 4.02
C SER A 122 -1.38 -8.84 4.38
N ARG A 123 -0.66 -9.88 3.95
CA ARG A 123 -0.99 -11.26 4.36
C ARG A 123 -0.94 -11.48 5.88
N TYR A 124 0.01 -10.86 6.56
CA TYR A 124 0.07 -10.91 8.01
C TYR A 124 -1.14 -10.17 8.63
N GLU A 125 -1.43 -8.96 8.17
CA GLU A 125 -2.61 -8.18 8.57
C GLU A 125 -3.94 -8.92 8.32
N GLU A 126 -4.09 -9.57 7.17
CA GLU A 126 -5.31 -10.32 6.81
C GLU A 126 -5.56 -11.49 7.76
N LYS A 127 -4.54 -12.14 8.32
CA LYS A 127 -4.72 -13.21 9.33
C LYS A 127 -5.34 -12.64 10.60
N MET A 128 -4.85 -11.50 11.06
CA MET A 128 -5.33 -10.84 12.27
C MET A 128 -6.74 -10.27 12.08
N LEU A 129 -7.05 -9.78 10.87
CA LEU A 129 -8.38 -9.35 10.49
C LEU A 129 -9.37 -10.53 10.44
N GLU A 130 -8.95 -11.70 9.95
CA GLU A 130 -9.78 -12.93 9.98
C GLU A 130 -10.07 -13.41 11.41
N GLU A 131 -9.11 -13.23 12.34
CA GLU A 131 -9.28 -13.57 13.75
C GLU A 131 -10.19 -12.57 14.50
N GLN A 132 -10.10 -11.28 14.17
CA GLN A 132 -10.86 -10.23 14.85
C GLN A 132 -12.28 -10.07 14.28
N TYR A 133 -12.47 -10.20 12.97
CA TYR A 133 -13.74 -9.91 12.30
C TYR A 133 -14.28 -11.14 11.56
N GLY A 134 -15.34 -11.76 12.10
CA GLY A 134 -15.95 -12.96 11.51
C GLY A 134 -16.45 -12.76 10.07
N GLU A 135 -16.88 -11.55 9.73
CA GLU A 135 -17.33 -11.12 8.40
C GLU A 135 -16.20 -10.91 7.37
N TYR A 136 -14.93 -10.91 7.80
CA TYR A 136 -13.78 -10.66 6.92
C TYR A 136 -13.65 -11.71 5.81
N ARG A 137 -14.02 -12.96 6.09
CA ARG A 137 -13.96 -14.03 5.08
C ARG A 137 -14.86 -13.76 3.88
N ASP A 138 -16.06 -13.20 4.11
CA ASP A 138 -16.98 -12.84 3.04
C ASP A 138 -16.51 -11.61 2.28
N TYR A 139 -15.96 -10.63 3.00
CA TYR A 139 -15.30 -9.48 2.39
C TYR A 139 -14.14 -9.89 1.48
N ARG A 140 -13.29 -10.83 1.95
CA ARG A 140 -12.16 -11.39 1.21
C ARG A 140 -12.57 -12.04 -0.11
N ARG A 141 -13.72 -12.72 -0.15
CA ARG A 141 -14.25 -13.35 -1.37
C ARG A 141 -14.72 -12.33 -2.41
N LYS A 142 -15.25 -11.20 -1.97
CA LYS A 142 -15.87 -10.17 -2.82
C LYS A 142 -14.85 -9.16 -3.35
N THR A 143 -13.83 -8.84 -2.56
CA THR A 143 -12.90 -7.73 -2.80
C THR A 143 -11.48 -8.23 -2.95
N GLY A 144 -10.75 -7.79 -3.98
CA GLY A 144 -9.34 -8.16 -4.17
C GLY A 144 -8.37 -7.41 -3.25
N ARG A 145 -7.12 -7.87 -3.14
CA ARG A 145 -6.15 -7.37 -2.16
C ARG A 145 -5.70 -5.93 -2.42
N PHE A 146 -5.12 -5.68 -3.59
CA PHE A 146 -4.62 -4.36 -4.03
C PHE A 146 -5.47 -3.72 -5.15
N GLY A 147 -6.55 -4.38 -5.54
CA GLY A 147 -7.46 -3.93 -6.59
C GLY A 147 -8.50 -5.01 -6.91
N PRO A 148 -9.55 -4.67 -7.67
CA PRO A 148 -10.71 -5.55 -7.84
C PRO A 148 -10.39 -6.87 -8.56
N TRP A 149 -9.29 -6.89 -9.32
CA TRP A 149 -8.86 -8.00 -10.15
C TRP A 149 -7.99 -9.03 -9.41
N ILE A 150 -7.40 -8.68 -8.27
CA ILE A 150 -6.42 -9.53 -7.55
C ILE A 150 -7.11 -10.23 -6.38
N LYS A 151 -7.88 -11.29 -6.67
CA LYS A 151 -8.52 -12.13 -5.64
C LYS A 151 -7.52 -13.18 -5.15
N SER A 152 -6.72 -12.83 -4.15
CA SER A 152 -5.79 -13.72 -3.43
C SER A 152 -6.19 -13.91 -1.97
#